data_AF-A0A4Q5T5U7-F1
#
_entry.id   AF-A0A4Q5T5U7-F1
#
_cell.length_a   1.000
_cell.length_b   1.000
_cell.length_c   1.000
_cell.angle_alpha   90.00
_cell.angle_beta   90.00
_cell.angle_gamma   90.00
#
_symmetry.space_group_name_H-M   'P 1'
#
loop_
_entity.id
_entity.type
_entity.pdbx_description
1 polymer ?
#
loop_
_entity_poly.entity_id
_entity_poly.type
_entity_poly.pdbx_seq_one_letter_code
_entity_poly.pdbx_strand_id
1 'polypeptide(L)'
;ETAKNPFVERFTFPGNKRRLFVALFGIAAGLTVIWYTAMFSVLSFLQTQMHVEATAAQLITGGSAMIGLVFFLYFGALSDRIGRKKPIVWGYALTLLLLFPIFWVIGSHANPGLSAAAHRAPVVISGLHCDYSPFAAKQTQDCGRLLEYFAKKGVPYTKAEASAIDVTLGGGRVADTSTAGLDAALATAGYDLKPVKPGAGSIAVIVAAILVLMALSGATYGPVAALLSEMFPSRIRYSSMSIPYHLGTGYFGGFLPFISQWIVVGTGDPYAGLWYTMAVVAMALVVTLFGLREEKHA
;
A
#
# COMPACT_ATOMS: atom_id res chain seq x y z
N GLU A 1 -12.08 36.28 -14.09
CA GLU A 1 -13.25 35.77 -14.83
C GLU A 1 -13.92 34.67 -14.03
N THR A 2 -15.25 34.70 -13.88
CA THR A 2 -16.06 33.68 -13.19
C THR A 2 -16.74 32.76 -14.20
N ALA A 3 -16.68 31.44 -14.00
CA ALA A 3 -17.39 30.46 -14.84
C ALA A 3 -18.90 30.56 -14.62
N LYS A 4 -19.71 30.48 -15.70
CA LYS A 4 -21.18 30.56 -15.60
C LYS A 4 -21.80 29.23 -15.16
N ASN A 5 -21.27 28.11 -15.65
CA ASN A 5 -21.63 26.77 -15.17
C ASN A 5 -20.39 25.88 -15.06
N PRO A 6 -19.73 25.85 -13.89
CA PRO A 6 -18.44 25.16 -13.71
C PRO A 6 -18.51 23.64 -13.94
N PHE A 7 -19.67 23.00 -13.75
CA PHE A 7 -19.85 21.56 -13.95
C PHE A 7 -19.94 21.16 -15.42
N VAL A 8 -20.60 21.97 -16.26
CA VAL A 8 -20.74 21.68 -17.69
C VAL A 8 -19.51 22.16 -18.46
N GLU A 9 -19.04 23.37 -18.16
CA GLU A 9 -17.89 24.00 -18.84
C GLU A 9 -16.61 23.15 -18.73
N ARG A 10 -16.40 22.44 -17.63
CA ARG A 10 -15.23 21.56 -17.48
C ARG A 10 -15.24 20.35 -18.44
N PHE A 11 -16.41 19.83 -18.84
CA PHE A 11 -16.49 18.69 -19.75
C PHE A 11 -16.58 19.13 -21.22
N THR A 12 -17.04 20.35 -21.47
CA THR A 12 -17.19 20.92 -22.82
C THR A 12 -15.97 21.72 -23.26
N PHE A 13 -15.06 22.12 -22.36
CA PHE A 13 -13.84 22.84 -22.74
C PHE A 13 -12.92 21.98 -23.62
N PRO A 14 -12.44 22.49 -24.78
CA PRO A 14 -11.65 21.72 -25.73
C PRO A 14 -10.39 21.11 -25.10
N GLY A 15 -10.22 19.79 -25.25
CA GLY A 15 -9.06 19.07 -24.72
C GLY A 15 -9.06 18.81 -23.20
N ASN A 16 -10.03 19.34 -22.44
CA ASN A 16 -10.05 19.17 -20.98
C ASN A 16 -10.35 17.73 -20.54
N LYS A 17 -11.10 16.95 -21.34
CA LYS A 17 -11.35 15.52 -21.07
C LYS A 17 -10.05 14.72 -20.97
N ARG A 18 -9.08 14.98 -21.86
CA ARG A 18 -7.76 14.34 -21.82
C ARG A 18 -6.97 14.80 -20.59
N ARG A 19 -7.00 16.10 -20.26
CA ARG A 19 -6.32 16.65 -19.07
C ARG A 19 -6.87 16.05 -17.79
N LEU A 20 -8.20 15.93 -17.67
CA LEU A 20 -8.88 15.28 -16.54
C LEU A 20 -8.47 13.81 -16.42
N PHE A 21 -8.42 13.06 -17.53
CA PHE A 21 -7.99 11.66 -17.52
C PHE A 21 -6.54 11.50 -17.02
N VAL A 22 -5.61 12.32 -17.53
CA VAL A 22 -4.21 12.29 -17.10
C VAL A 22 -4.06 12.73 -15.65
N ALA A 23 -4.77 13.79 -15.24
CA ALA A 23 -4.78 14.25 -13.86
C ALA A 23 -5.29 13.18 -12.89
N LEU A 24 -6.31 12.42 -13.28
CA LEU A 24 -6.93 11.40 -12.43
C LEU A 24 -6.07 10.13 -12.38
N PHE A 25 -5.86 9.48 -13.52
CA PHE A 25 -5.22 8.17 -13.58
C PHE A 25 -3.70 8.25 -13.59
N GLY A 26 -3.13 9.30 -14.19
CA GLY A 26 -1.68 9.49 -14.28
C GLY A 26 -1.08 10.09 -13.02
N ILE A 27 -1.75 11.10 -12.43
CA ILE A 27 -1.19 11.88 -11.33
C ILE A 27 -1.84 11.52 -9.98
N ALA A 28 -3.15 11.78 -9.83
CA ALA A 28 -3.84 11.65 -8.56
C ALA A 28 -3.88 10.20 -8.04
N ALA A 29 -4.17 9.21 -8.90
CA ALA A 29 -4.18 7.81 -8.49
C ALA A 29 -2.80 7.34 -7.99
N GLY A 30 -1.74 7.59 -8.79
CA GLY A 30 -0.38 7.17 -8.46
C GLY A 30 0.18 7.83 -7.20
N LEU A 31 0.10 9.16 -7.09
CA LEU A 31 0.62 9.87 -5.91
C LEU A 31 -0.11 9.46 -4.62
N THR A 32 -1.43 9.26 -4.71
CA THR A 32 -2.24 8.95 -3.54
C THR A 32 -1.84 7.60 -2.99
N VAL A 33 -1.80 6.58 -3.85
CA VAL A 33 -1.53 5.20 -3.42
C VAL A 33 -0.10 5.09 -2.87
N ILE A 34 0.88 5.78 -3.46
CA ILE A 34 2.25 5.82 -2.91
C ILE A 34 2.28 6.48 -1.53
N TRP A 35 1.62 7.63 -1.38
CA TRP A 35 1.57 8.34 -0.10
C TRP A 35 0.83 7.53 0.98
N TYR A 36 -0.32 6.93 0.66
CA TYR A 36 -1.07 6.04 1.56
C TYR A 36 -0.24 4.81 1.94
N THR A 37 0.50 4.23 0.99
CA THR A 37 1.37 3.09 1.27
C THR A 37 2.44 3.46 2.29
N ALA A 38 3.08 4.62 2.10
CA ALA A 38 4.18 5.05 2.93
C ALA A 38 3.75 5.54 4.33
N MET A 39 2.51 6.03 4.50
CA MET A 39 1.97 6.50 5.77
C MET A 39 1.11 5.46 6.51
N PHE A 40 0.11 4.90 5.83
CA PHE A 40 -0.89 4.02 6.44
C PHE A 40 -0.54 2.55 6.30
N SER A 41 -0.11 2.10 5.12
CA SER A 41 0.20 0.68 4.93
C SER A 41 1.43 0.26 5.72
N VAL A 42 2.46 1.11 5.84
CA VAL A 42 3.61 0.85 6.74
C VAL A 42 3.16 0.70 8.18
N LEU A 43 2.35 1.62 8.70
CA LEU A 43 1.86 1.56 10.08
C LEU A 43 1.03 0.30 10.33
N SER A 44 0.09 0.03 9.44
CA SER A 44 -0.75 -1.16 9.48
C SER A 44 0.11 -2.43 9.39
N PHE A 45 1.12 -2.44 8.53
CA PHE A 45 2.05 -3.57 8.37
C PHE A 45 2.85 -3.88 9.62
N LEU A 46 3.42 -2.84 10.24
CA LEU A 46 4.13 -2.98 11.50
C LEU A 46 3.21 -3.52 12.61
N GLN A 47 2.01 -2.99 12.75
CA GLN A 47 1.11 -3.37 13.85
C GLN A 47 0.43 -4.72 13.65
N THR A 48 -0.07 -5.00 12.44
CA THR A 48 -0.97 -6.14 12.20
C THR A 48 -0.25 -7.37 11.68
N GLN A 49 0.65 -7.23 10.71
CA GLN A 49 1.40 -8.37 10.18
C GLN A 49 2.65 -8.67 11.02
N MET A 50 3.39 -7.63 11.44
CA MET A 50 4.65 -7.82 12.17
C MET A 50 4.50 -7.81 13.71
N HIS A 51 3.29 -7.57 14.23
CA HIS A 51 3.03 -7.49 15.68
C HIS A 51 3.94 -6.53 16.42
N VAL A 52 4.36 -5.44 15.79
CA VAL A 52 5.08 -4.37 16.51
C VAL A 52 4.11 -3.65 17.43
N GLU A 53 4.54 -3.41 18.66
CA GLU A 53 3.75 -2.65 19.64
C GLU A 53 3.22 -1.34 19.04
N ALA A 54 1.94 -1.05 19.28
CA ALA A 54 1.24 0.08 18.66
C ALA A 54 1.98 1.41 18.85
N THR A 55 2.43 1.71 20.08
CA THR A 55 3.18 2.92 20.40
C THR A 55 4.52 2.97 19.68
N ALA A 56 5.26 1.87 19.61
CA ALA A 56 6.53 1.80 18.89
C ALA A 56 6.32 2.02 17.39
N ALA A 57 5.35 1.34 16.78
CA ALA A 57 5.04 1.49 15.35
C ALA A 57 4.60 2.93 15.00
N GLN A 58 3.80 3.56 15.86
CA GLN A 58 3.36 4.95 15.69
C GLN A 58 4.53 5.94 15.79
N LEU A 59 5.43 5.76 16.77
CA LEU A 59 6.61 6.63 16.91
C LEU A 59 7.58 6.46 15.75
N ILE A 60 7.82 5.22 15.29
CA ILE A 60 8.69 4.93 14.14
C ILE A 60 8.12 5.56 12.88
N THR A 61 6.84 5.30 12.58
CA THR A 61 6.20 5.79 11.35
C THR A 61 6.02 7.31 11.39
N GLY A 62 5.52 7.85 12.50
CA GLY A 62 5.30 9.28 12.69
C GLY A 62 6.60 10.09 12.69
N GLY A 63 7.65 9.59 13.37
CA GLY A 63 8.98 10.21 13.35
C GLY A 63 9.58 10.22 11.94
N SER A 64 9.46 9.10 11.22
CA SER A 64 9.91 9.01 9.82
C SER A 64 9.12 9.95 8.91
N ALA A 65 7.82 10.11 9.13
CA ALA A 65 6.97 11.04 8.38
C ALA A 65 7.43 12.49 8.56
N MET A 66 7.70 12.92 9.80
CA MET A 66 8.17 14.27 10.08
C MET A 66 9.52 14.56 9.40
N ILE A 67 10.46 13.63 9.50
CA ILE A 67 11.77 13.75 8.83
C ILE A 67 11.58 13.75 7.31
N GLY A 68 10.70 12.89 6.80
CA GLY A 68 10.41 12.72 5.38
C GLY A 68 9.82 13.95 4.67
N LEU A 69 9.23 14.90 5.41
CA LEU A 69 8.72 16.16 4.85
C LEU A 69 9.78 16.93 4.05
N VAL A 70 11.07 16.79 4.42
CA VAL A 70 12.19 17.40 3.68
C VAL A 70 12.19 16.99 2.20
N PHE A 71 11.79 15.75 1.89
CA PHE A 71 11.79 15.25 0.51
C PHE A 71 10.72 15.90 -0.35
N PHE A 72 9.57 16.27 0.22
CA PHE A 72 8.51 16.96 -0.52
C PHE A 72 8.98 18.34 -0.96
N LEU A 73 9.69 19.06 -0.09
CA LEU A 73 10.31 20.35 -0.41
C LEU A 73 11.43 20.19 -1.44
N TYR A 74 12.31 19.20 -1.24
CA TYR A 74 13.42 18.91 -2.14
C TYR A 74 12.94 18.59 -3.56
N PHE A 75 11.99 17.67 -3.72
CA PHE A 75 11.49 17.29 -5.05
C PHE A 75 10.59 18.37 -5.67
N GLY A 76 9.91 19.18 -4.86
CA GLY A 76 9.25 20.41 -5.32
C GLY A 76 10.26 21.33 -6.01
N ALA A 77 11.31 21.73 -5.30
CA ALA A 77 12.37 22.60 -5.81
C ALA A 77 13.15 21.97 -6.99
N LEU A 78 13.40 20.66 -6.96
CA LEU A 78 14.06 19.96 -8.06
C LEU A 78 13.20 20.01 -9.32
N SER A 79 11.88 19.84 -9.19
CA SER A 79 10.96 19.86 -10.31
C SER A 79 10.85 21.21 -11.02
N ASP A 80 11.11 22.32 -10.31
CA ASP A 80 11.23 23.65 -10.92
C ASP A 80 12.43 23.72 -11.89
N ARG A 81 13.51 22.98 -11.61
CA ARG A 81 14.76 23.04 -12.38
C ARG A 81 14.79 22.08 -13.56
N ILE A 82 14.32 20.84 -13.36
CA ILE A 82 14.44 19.77 -14.37
C ILE A 82 13.15 19.48 -15.14
N GLY A 83 12.06 20.16 -14.77
CA GLY A 83 10.71 19.94 -15.27
C GLY A 83 9.87 19.02 -14.37
N ARG A 84 8.55 19.24 -14.35
CA ARG A 84 7.60 18.53 -13.47
C ARG A 84 7.49 17.03 -13.73
N LYS A 85 7.59 16.62 -15.00
CA LYS A 85 7.35 15.24 -15.43
C LYS A 85 8.41 14.26 -14.92
N LYS A 86 9.69 14.65 -14.95
CA LYS A 86 10.80 13.73 -14.66
C LYS A 86 10.78 13.20 -13.22
N PRO A 87 10.65 14.03 -12.16
CA PRO A 87 10.56 13.53 -10.79
C PRO A 87 9.40 12.56 -10.60
N ILE A 88 8.24 12.83 -11.19
CA ILE A 88 7.06 11.97 -11.09
C ILE A 88 7.30 10.61 -11.76
N VAL A 89 7.84 10.62 -12.98
CA VAL A 89 8.16 9.38 -13.72
C VAL A 89 9.22 8.56 -12.99
N TRP A 90 10.28 9.19 -12.46
CA TRP A 90 11.28 8.51 -11.65
C TRP A 90 10.69 7.95 -10.36
N GLY A 91 9.85 8.72 -9.67
CA GLY A 91 9.16 8.26 -8.47
C GLY A 91 8.30 7.03 -8.73
N TYR A 92 7.54 7.00 -9.81
CA TYR A 92 6.75 5.82 -10.20
C TYR A 92 7.62 4.62 -10.58
N ALA A 93 8.63 4.81 -11.44
CA ALA A 93 9.51 3.73 -11.87
C ALA A 93 10.29 3.12 -10.68
N LEU A 94 10.84 3.97 -9.81
CA LEU A 94 11.54 3.53 -8.62
C LEU A 94 10.60 2.88 -7.59
N THR A 95 9.34 3.33 -7.48
CA THR A 95 8.35 2.65 -6.64
C THR A 95 8.09 1.23 -7.13
N LEU A 96 7.89 1.04 -8.44
CA LEU A 96 7.68 -0.30 -9.01
C LEU A 96 8.88 -1.23 -8.76
N LEU A 97 10.09 -0.68 -8.73
CA LEU A 97 11.31 -1.45 -8.46
C LEU A 97 11.51 -1.75 -6.97
N LEU A 98 11.28 -0.76 -6.11
CA LEU A 98 11.75 -0.78 -4.72
C LEU A 98 10.67 -1.13 -3.70
N LEU A 99 9.38 -1.09 -4.06
CA LEU A 99 8.30 -1.26 -3.08
C LEU A 99 8.39 -2.59 -2.31
N PHE A 100 8.50 -3.71 -3.01
CA PHE A 100 8.66 -5.04 -2.39
C PHE A 100 9.97 -5.16 -1.57
N PRO A 101 11.15 -4.84 -2.14
CA PRO A 101 12.40 -4.85 -1.37
C PRO A 101 12.34 -4.04 -0.07
N ILE A 102 11.72 -2.86 -0.11
CA ILE A 102 11.58 -2.02 1.07
C ILE A 102 10.73 -2.71 2.15
N PHE A 103 9.57 -3.28 1.78
CA PHE A 103 8.72 -3.98 2.75
C PHE A 103 9.36 -5.25 3.29
N TRP A 104 10.15 -5.97 2.49
CA TRP A 104 10.93 -7.11 2.97
C TRP A 104 11.95 -6.69 4.02
N VAL A 105 12.68 -5.59 3.79
CA VAL A 105 13.62 -5.01 4.77
C VAL A 105 12.89 -4.59 6.04
N ILE A 106 11.73 -3.93 5.93
CA ILE A 106 10.93 -3.54 7.09
C ILE A 106 10.51 -4.78 7.87
N GLY A 107 9.96 -5.80 7.21
CA GLY A 107 9.47 -7.01 7.89
C GLY A 107 10.58 -7.82 8.56
N SER A 108 11.71 -8.01 7.90
CA SER A 108 12.84 -8.78 8.44
C SER A 108 13.43 -8.15 9.71
N HIS A 109 13.32 -6.83 9.86
CA HIS A 109 13.83 -6.10 11.03
C HIS A 109 12.75 -5.81 12.08
N ALA A 110 11.47 -5.79 11.68
CA ALA A 110 10.36 -5.52 12.58
C ALA A 110 10.11 -6.70 13.53
N ASN A 111 10.04 -7.93 13.00
CA ASN A 111 9.84 -9.13 13.80
C ASN A 111 10.55 -10.35 13.19
N PRO A 112 11.87 -10.48 13.39
CA PRO A 112 12.64 -11.62 12.86
C PRO A 112 12.19 -12.96 13.46
N GLY A 113 11.65 -12.96 14.69
CA GLY A 113 11.14 -14.18 15.35
C GLY A 113 9.95 -14.77 14.61
N LEU A 114 8.98 -13.94 14.23
CA LEU A 114 7.82 -14.35 13.45
C LEU A 114 8.22 -14.88 12.07
N SER A 115 9.14 -14.20 11.38
CA SER A 115 9.66 -14.66 10.08
C SER A 115 10.37 -16.01 10.20
N ALA A 116 11.22 -16.19 11.23
CA ALA A 116 11.91 -17.45 11.47
C ALA A 116 10.93 -18.60 11.82
N ALA A 117 9.87 -18.32 12.58
CA ALA A 117 8.82 -19.28 12.88
C ALA A 117 8.08 -19.71 11.61
N ALA A 118 7.71 -18.74 10.77
CA ALA A 118 7.04 -19.00 9.49
C ALA A 118 7.86 -19.88 8.53
N HIS A 119 9.19 -19.72 8.50
CA HIS A 119 10.06 -20.58 7.70
C HIS A 119 10.24 -21.98 8.30
N ARG A 120 10.26 -22.10 9.64
CA ARG A 120 10.47 -23.38 10.34
C ARG A 120 9.23 -24.26 10.35
N ALA A 121 8.06 -23.66 10.55
CA ALA A 121 6.80 -24.36 10.74
C ALA A 121 5.69 -23.75 9.87
N PRO A 122 5.80 -23.84 8.54
CA PRO A 122 4.82 -23.23 7.63
C PRO A 122 3.42 -23.75 7.89
N VAL A 123 2.44 -22.84 7.82
CA VAL A 123 1.02 -23.15 7.93
C VAL A 123 0.48 -23.52 6.55
N VAL A 124 -0.14 -24.69 6.43
CA VAL A 124 -0.87 -25.10 5.23
C VAL A 124 -2.31 -25.39 5.61
N ILE A 125 -3.23 -24.68 4.96
CA ILE A 125 -4.67 -24.87 5.11
C ILE A 125 -5.15 -25.64 3.89
N SER A 126 -5.61 -26.87 4.11
CA SER A 126 -6.09 -27.76 3.08
C SER A 126 -7.62 -27.79 3.10
N GLY A 127 -8.27 -27.81 1.94
CA GLY A 127 -9.73 -27.96 1.86
C GLY A 127 -10.28 -27.77 0.45
N LEU A 128 -11.55 -28.13 0.27
CA LEU A 128 -12.27 -27.94 -0.99
C LEU A 128 -12.81 -26.51 -1.04
N HIS A 129 -12.53 -25.77 -2.12
CA HIS A 129 -13.02 -24.40 -2.36
C HIS A 129 -12.74 -23.43 -1.19
N CYS A 130 -11.46 -23.24 -0.85
CA CYS A 130 -11.00 -22.27 0.15
C CYS A 130 -11.05 -20.82 -0.37
N ASP A 131 -12.28 -20.32 -0.53
CA ASP A 131 -12.57 -18.96 -0.96
C ASP A 131 -12.87 -18.04 0.23
N TYR A 132 -12.43 -16.78 0.13
CA TYR A 132 -12.69 -15.75 1.14
C TYR A 132 -13.62 -14.68 0.57
N SER A 133 -14.73 -14.41 1.26
CA SER A 133 -15.69 -13.37 0.87
C SER A 133 -15.46 -12.09 1.68
N PRO A 134 -14.95 -11.00 1.08
CA PRO A 134 -14.58 -9.78 1.81
C PRO A 134 -15.79 -8.97 2.30
N PHE A 135 -16.99 -9.24 1.77
CA PHE A 135 -18.24 -8.54 2.14
C PHE A 135 -19.13 -9.36 3.07
N ALA A 136 -18.75 -10.60 3.41
CA ALA A 136 -19.51 -11.42 4.33
C ALA A 136 -19.24 -10.96 5.77
N ALA A 137 -20.31 -10.65 6.51
CA ALA A 137 -20.21 -10.26 7.93
C ALA A 137 -19.63 -11.39 8.82
N LYS A 138 -19.81 -12.65 8.39
CA LYS A 138 -19.15 -13.84 8.94
C LYS A 138 -18.90 -14.81 7.79
N GLN A 139 -17.70 -15.41 7.74
CA GLN A 139 -17.44 -16.48 6.78
C GLN A 139 -18.35 -17.69 7.11
N THR A 140 -19.10 -18.14 6.12
CA THR A 140 -20.02 -19.28 6.24
C THR A 140 -19.30 -20.61 6.06
N GLN A 141 -18.22 -20.63 5.28
CA GLN A 141 -17.38 -21.79 5.07
C GLN A 141 -16.28 -21.88 6.12
N ASP A 142 -16.02 -23.10 6.62
CA ASP A 142 -15.02 -23.33 7.67
C ASP A 142 -13.60 -23.01 7.21
N CYS A 143 -13.26 -23.25 5.93
CA CYS A 143 -11.96 -22.83 5.41
C CYS A 143 -11.81 -21.30 5.44
N GLY A 144 -12.84 -20.55 5.02
CA GLY A 144 -12.83 -19.08 5.07
C GLY A 144 -12.60 -18.53 6.48
N ARG A 145 -13.14 -19.18 7.51
CA ARG A 145 -12.90 -18.81 8.93
C ARG A 145 -11.44 -19.02 9.34
N LEU A 146 -10.80 -20.09 8.86
CA LEU A 146 -9.38 -20.34 9.11
C LEU A 146 -8.50 -19.29 8.41
N LEU A 147 -8.80 -18.97 7.14
CA LEU A 147 -8.10 -17.91 6.39
C LEU A 147 -8.17 -16.57 7.14
N GLU A 148 -9.36 -16.20 7.60
CA GLU A 148 -9.59 -14.98 8.39
C GLU A 148 -8.82 -15.02 9.72
N TYR A 149 -8.84 -16.15 10.44
CA TYR A 149 -8.14 -16.32 11.70
C TYR A 149 -6.62 -16.12 11.55
N PHE A 150 -5.97 -16.83 10.63
CA PHE A 150 -4.52 -16.74 10.46
C PHE A 150 -4.09 -15.36 9.94
N ALA A 151 -4.85 -14.78 9.01
CA ALA A 151 -4.58 -13.44 8.50
C ALA A 151 -4.73 -12.38 9.61
N LYS A 152 -5.75 -12.49 10.48
CA LYS A 152 -5.94 -11.61 11.64
C LYS A 152 -4.83 -11.77 12.68
N LYS A 153 -4.28 -12.97 12.81
CA LYS A 153 -3.12 -13.26 13.66
C LYS A 153 -1.79 -12.91 12.99
N GLY A 154 -1.79 -12.35 11.78
CA GLY A 154 -0.55 -11.99 11.06
C GLY A 154 0.35 -13.19 10.75
N VAL A 155 -0.19 -14.41 10.75
CA VAL A 155 0.56 -15.63 10.49
C VAL A 155 0.42 -15.97 9.00
N PRO A 156 1.53 -16.04 8.25
CA PRO A 156 1.48 -16.41 6.83
C PRO A 156 1.06 -17.87 6.67
N TYR A 157 0.31 -18.15 5.62
CA TYR A 157 -0.15 -19.51 5.29
C TYR A 157 -0.19 -19.75 3.79
N THR A 158 -0.24 -21.03 3.44
CA THR A 158 -0.45 -21.49 2.07
C THR A 158 -1.74 -22.30 2.01
N LYS A 159 -2.39 -22.27 0.84
CA LYS A 159 -3.62 -23.04 0.60
C LYS A 159 -3.28 -24.28 -0.22
N ALA A 160 -3.86 -25.42 0.13
CA ALA A 160 -3.78 -26.65 -0.64
C ALA A 160 -5.18 -27.19 -0.91
N GLU A 161 -5.39 -27.78 -2.08
CA GLU A 161 -6.66 -28.44 -2.38
C GLU A 161 -6.70 -29.83 -1.75
N ALA A 162 -7.74 -30.12 -1.00
CA ALA A 162 -7.97 -31.44 -0.40
C ALA A 162 -9.47 -31.70 -0.22
N SER A 163 -9.86 -32.97 -0.20
CA SER A 163 -11.28 -33.36 -0.04
C SER A 163 -11.85 -33.08 1.35
N ALA A 164 -10.99 -32.88 2.35
CA ALA A 164 -11.37 -32.56 3.72
C ALA A 164 -10.59 -31.34 4.21
N ILE A 165 -11.21 -30.57 5.11
CA ILE A 165 -10.55 -29.43 5.74
C ILE A 165 -9.50 -29.95 6.71
N ASP A 166 -8.28 -29.45 6.56
CA ASP A 166 -7.18 -29.77 7.46
C ASP A 166 -6.22 -28.59 7.62
N VAL A 167 -5.57 -28.51 8.77
CA VAL A 167 -4.54 -27.51 9.05
C VAL A 167 -3.28 -28.24 9.46
N THR A 168 -2.19 -27.95 8.77
CA THR A 168 -0.87 -28.46 9.14
C THR A 168 0.08 -27.33 9.50
N LEU A 169 0.92 -27.57 10.51
CA LEU A 169 1.97 -26.67 10.98
C LEU A 169 3.29 -27.45 10.95
N GLY A 170 4.23 -27.01 10.10
CA GLY A 170 5.52 -27.72 9.96
C GLY A 170 5.37 -29.19 9.53
N GLY A 171 4.30 -29.52 8.80
CA GLY A 171 3.96 -30.88 8.38
C GLY A 171 3.18 -31.72 9.40
N GLY A 172 3.03 -31.24 10.65
CA GLY A 172 2.20 -31.89 11.67
C GLY A 172 0.74 -31.44 11.57
N ARG A 173 -0.20 -32.39 11.62
CA ARG A 173 -1.64 -32.10 11.62
C ARG A 173 -2.09 -31.47 12.95
N VAL A 174 -2.87 -30.40 12.88
CA VAL A 174 -3.48 -29.77 14.04
C VAL A 174 -4.85 -30.40 14.31
N ALA A 175 -4.97 -31.14 15.41
CA ALA A 175 -6.19 -31.88 15.74
C ALA A 175 -7.36 -30.97 16.20
N ASP A 176 -7.06 -29.90 16.94
CA ASP A 176 -8.05 -28.94 17.41
C ASP A 176 -7.97 -27.63 16.61
N THR A 177 -8.93 -27.44 15.70
CA THR A 177 -9.04 -26.23 14.87
C THR A 177 -9.86 -25.12 15.54
N SER A 178 -10.20 -25.24 16.83
CA SER A 178 -10.75 -24.13 17.60
C SER A 178 -9.70 -23.02 17.76
N THR A 179 -10.14 -21.80 18.09
CA THR A 179 -9.20 -20.68 18.31
C THR A 179 -8.16 -20.97 19.40
N ALA A 180 -8.55 -21.69 20.46
CA ALA A 180 -7.65 -22.05 21.54
C ALA A 180 -6.66 -23.14 21.12
N GLY A 181 -7.13 -24.15 20.38
CA GLY A 181 -6.29 -25.21 19.82
C GLY A 181 -5.25 -24.67 18.82
N LEU A 182 -5.67 -23.77 17.92
CA LEU A 182 -4.78 -23.11 16.97
C LEU A 182 -3.74 -22.23 17.65
N ASP A 183 -4.13 -21.44 18.67
CA ASP A 183 -3.21 -20.62 19.45
C ASP A 183 -2.16 -21.50 20.17
N ALA A 184 -2.57 -22.63 20.76
CA ALA A 184 -1.65 -23.57 21.41
C ALA A 184 -0.71 -24.27 20.41
N ALA A 185 -1.21 -24.63 19.22
CA ALA A 185 -0.42 -25.27 18.17
C ALA A 185 0.64 -24.30 17.60
N LEU A 186 0.25 -23.04 17.38
CA LEU A 186 1.17 -21.96 16.96
C LEU A 186 2.25 -21.71 18.01
N ALA A 187 1.89 -21.62 19.29
CA ALA A 187 2.85 -21.44 20.38
C ALA A 187 3.85 -22.62 20.43
N THR A 188 3.37 -23.85 20.28
CA THR A 188 4.22 -25.06 20.25
C THR A 188 5.16 -25.06 19.04
N ALA A 189 4.70 -24.57 17.89
CA ALA A 189 5.50 -24.39 16.68
C ALA A 189 6.51 -23.23 16.75
N GLY A 190 6.49 -22.45 17.84
CA GLY A 190 7.43 -21.35 18.09
C GLY A 190 6.99 -20.00 17.54
N TYR A 191 5.71 -19.83 17.20
CA TYR A 191 5.14 -18.52 16.88
C TYR A 191 4.90 -17.71 18.17
N ASP A 192 5.65 -16.62 18.35
CA ASP A 192 5.35 -15.63 19.38
C ASP A 192 4.53 -14.48 18.77
N LEU A 193 3.24 -14.47 19.08
CA LEU A 193 2.27 -13.48 18.58
C LEU A 193 2.07 -12.30 19.55
N LYS A 194 2.90 -12.20 20.59
CA LYS A 194 2.86 -11.04 21.49
C LYS A 194 3.42 -9.82 20.77
N PRO A 195 2.92 -8.60 21.11
CA PRO A 195 3.51 -7.38 20.58
C PRO A 195 5.00 -7.27 20.91
N VAL A 196 5.83 -7.04 19.90
CA VAL A 196 7.29 -6.92 20.03
C VAL A 196 7.75 -5.47 19.88
N LYS A 197 8.87 -5.14 20.53
CA LYS A 197 9.61 -3.89 20.29
C LYS A 197 10.88 -4.22 19.52
N PRO A 198 11.03 -3.74 18.26
CA PRO A 198 12.28 -3.90 17.54
C PRO A 198 13.44 -3.23 18.30
N GLY A 199 14.63 -3.82 18.25
CA GLY A 199 15.83 -3.23 18.84
C GLY A 199 16.22 -1.92 18.13
N ALA A 200 17.03 -1.08 18.80
CA ALA A 200 17.41 0.24 18.27
C ALA A 200 18.06 0.19 16.86
N GLY A 201 18.91 -0.82 16.60
CA GLY A 201 19.50 -1.04 15.27
C GLY A 201 18.45 -1.36 14.20
N SER A 202 17.52 -2.27 14.51
CA SER A 202 16.39 -2.58 13.62
C SER A 202 15.50 -1.37 13.37
N ILE A 203 15.23 -0.56 14.41
CA ILE A 203 14.47 0.69 14.28
C ILE A 203 15.16 1.62 13.28
N ALA A 204 16.47 1.81 13.38
CA ALA A 204 17.21 2.68 12.45
C ALA A 204 17.09 2.21 10.99
N VAL A 205 17.14 0.90 10.74
CA VAL A 205 16.96 0.32 9.40
C VAL A 205 15.52 0.52 8.91
N ILE A 206 14.52 0.28 9.76
CA ILE A 206 13.10 0.50 9.41
C ILE A 206 12.86 1.99 9.09
N VAL A 207 13.37 2.91 9.89
CA VAL A 207 13.27 4.35 9.65
C VAL A 207 13.91 4.70 8.31
N ALA A 208 15.13 4.21 8.01
CA ALA A 208 15.79 4.46 6.74
C ALA A 208 14.94 3.94 5.55
N ALA A 209 14.35 2.76 5.67
CA ALA A 209 13.47 2.18 4.66
C ALA A 209 12.19 3.02 4.45
N ILE A 210 11.58 3.53 5.52
CA ILE A 210 10.42 4.44 5.45
C ILE A 210 10.83 5.78 4.82
N LEU A 211 12.03 6.30 5.11
CA LEU A 211 12.53 7.52 4.49
C LEU A 211 12.71 7.37 2.98
N VAL A 212 13.09 6.18 2.49
CA VAL A 212 13.09 5.90 1.04
C VAL A 212 11.67 5.97 0.48
N LEU A 213 10.67 5.39 1.15
CA LEU A 213 9.25 5.52 0.73
C LEU A 213 8.77 6.99 0.77
N MET A 214 9.20 7.77 1.77
CA MET A 214 8.94 9.20 1.85
C MET A 214 9.58 9.98 0.70
N ALA A 215 10.78 9.60 0.28
CA ALA A 215 11.43 10.19 -0.88
C ALA A 215 10.68 9.87 -2.18
N LEU A 216 10.23 8.62 -2.38
CA LEU A 216 9.41 8.20 -3.52
C LEU A 216 8.07 8.94 -3.55
N SER A 217 7.42 9.08 -2.38
CA SER A 217 6.21 9.87 -2.21
C SER A 217 6.47 11.35 -2.53
N GLY A 218 7.54 11.94 -1.98
CA GLY A 218 7.94 13.32 -2.26
C GLY A 218 8.22 13.59 -3.74
N ALA A 219 8.85 12.65 -4.46
CA ALA A 219 9.12 12.76 -5.89
C ALA A 219 7.84 12.85 -6.74
N THR A 220 6.79 12.15 -6.31
CA THR A 220 5.50 12.14 -7.03
C THR A 220 4.56 13.23 -6.54
N TYR A 221 4.61 13.63 -5.26
CA TYR A 221 3.69 14.57 -4.65
C TYR A 221 4.19 16.02 -4.68
N GLY A 222 5.49 16.25 -4.44
CA GLY A 222 6.09 17.58 -4.39
C GLY A 222 5.80 18.45 -5.64
N PRO A 223 5.94 17.94 -6.87
CA PRO A 223 5.68 18.70 -8.09
C PRO A 223 4.20 18.96 -8.40
N VAL A 224 3.26 18.31 -7.71
CA VAL A 224 1.86 18.17 -8.15
C VAL A 224 1.09 19.47 -8.06
N ALA A 225 1.29 20.25 -7.01
CA ALA A 225 0.58 21.53 -6.83
C ALA A 225 0.84 22.47 -8.02
N ALA A 226 2.11 22.60 -8.41
CA ALA A 226 2.51 23.38 -9.59
C ALA A 226 2.00 22.74 -10.88
N LEU A 227 2.21 21.43 -11.07
CA LEU A 227 1.81 20.71 -12.29
C LEU A 227 0.31 20.83 -12.59
N LEU A 228 -0.54 20.62 -11.59
CA LEU A 228 -1.99 20.73 -11.78
C LEU A 228 -2.37 22.17 -12.18
N SER A 229 -1.67 23.18 -11.63
CA SER A 229 -1.93 24.59 -11.94
C SER A 229 -1.51 24.97 -13.35
N GLU A 230 -0.41 24.40 -13.84
CA GLU A 230 0.07 24.56 -15.22
C GLU A 230 -0.86 23.82 -16.21
N MET A 231 -1.31 22.62 -15.85
CA MET A 231 -2.12 21.76 -16.74
C MET A 231 -3.52 22.29 -17.03
N PHE A 232 -4.16 23.00 -16.09
CA PHE A 232 -5.54 23.48 -16.26
C PHE A 232 -5.64 24.99 -16.52
N PRO A 233 -6.41 25.44 -17.54
CA PRO A 233 -6.59 26.85 -17.84
C PRO A 233 -7.25 27.60 -16.68
N SER A 234 -6.84 28.86 -16.44
CA SER A 234 -7.28 29.69 -15.30
C SER A 234 -8.80 29.72 -15.10
N ARG A 235 -9.57 29.80 -16.19
CA ARG A 235 -11.05 29.85 -16.18
C ARG A 235 -11.73 28.63 -15.55
N ILE A 236 -11.17 27.42 -15.74
CA ILE A 236 -11.77 26.16 -15.28
C ILE A 236 -10.90 25.41 -14.26
N ARG A 237 -9.80 26.03 -13.82
CA ARG A 237 -8.73 25.41 -13.04
C ARG A 237 -9.25 24.77 -11.77
N TYR A 238 -9.91 25.54 -10.90
CA TYR A 238 -10.38 25.06 -9.61
C TYR A 238 -11.35 23.86 -9.73
N SER A 239 -12.37 24.02 -10.57
CA SER A 239 -13.38 22.97 -10.80
C SER A 239 -12.83 21.73 -11.51
N SER A 240 -11.80 21.89 -12.36
CA SER A 240 -11.16 20.77 -13.06
C SER A 240 -10.09 20.06 -12.23
N MET A 241 -9.46 20.74 -11.26
CA MET A 241 -8.51 20.14 -10.31
C MET A 241 -9.19 19.32 -9.22
N SER A 242 -10.36 19.79 -8.75
CA SER A 242 -11.05 19.17 -7.61
C SER A 242 -11.53 17.74 -7.91
N ILE A 243 -12.02 17.46 -9.13
CA ILE A 243 -12.55 16.13 -9.47
C ILE A 243 -11.45 15.07 -9.48
N PRO A 244 -10.34 15.24 -10.23
CA PRO A 244 -9.29 14.25 -10.25
C PRO A 244 -8.70 14.02 -8.87
N TYR A 245 -8.58 15.09 -8.06
CA TYR A 245 -8.09 14.99 -6.71
C TYR A 245 -9.03 14.17 -5.82
N HIS A 246 -10.32 14.51 -5.74
CA HIS A 246 -11.25 13.78 -4.86
C HIS A 246 -11.58 12.37 -5.35
N LEU A 247 -11.72 12.15 -6.67
CA LEU A 247 -11.94 10.81 -7.20
C LEU A 247 -10.67 9.96 -7.10
N GLY A 248 -9.51 10.55 -7.38
CA GLY A 248 -8.22 9.89 -7.27
C GLY A 248 -7.93 9.48 -5.84
N THR A 249 -8.01 10.43 -4.91
CA THR A 249 -7.77 10.20 -3.48
C THR A 249 -8.82 9.29 -2.86
N GLY A 250 -10.10 9.55 -3.15
CA GLY A 250 -11.23 8.83 -2.57
C GLY A 250 -11.32 7.38 -3.05
N TYR A 251 -11.20 7.13 -4.35
CA TYR A 251 -11.34 5.78 -4.89
C TYR A 251 -10.03 4.99 -4.75
N PHE A 252 -8.92 5.49 -5.30
CA PHE A 252 -7.68 4.70 -5.29
C PHE A 252 -7.02 4.65 -3.91
N GLY A 253 -7.05 5.75 -3.17
CA GLY A 253 -6.52 5.80 -1.80
C GLY A 253 -7.45 5.17 -0.78
N GLY A 254 -8.73 5.55 -0.80
CA GLY A 254 -9.71 5.08 0.18
C GLY A 254 -9.95 3.57 0.16
N PHE A 255 -9.96 2.93 -1.02
CA PHE A 255 -10.10 1.47 -1.13
C PHE A 255 -8.79 0.70 -0.95
N LEU A 256 -7.63 1.37 -0.88
CA LEU A 256 -6.33 0.71 -0.74
C LEU A 256 -6.29 -0.25 0.46
N PRO A 257 -6.61 0.17 1.70
CA PRO A 257 -6.49 -0.73 2.85
C PRO A 257 -7.42 -1.93 2.75
N PHE A 258 -8.63 -1.72 2.23
CA PHE A 258 -9.63 -2.78 2.05
C PHE A 258 -9.18 -3.81 1.00
N ILE A 259 -8.77 -3.36 -0.19
CA ILE A 259 -8.34 -4.25 -1.27
C ILE A 259 -7.03 -4.94 -0.90
N SER A 260 -6.06 -4.23 -0.31
CA SER A 260 -4.82 -4.83 0.16
C SER A 260 -5.09 -5.92 1.21
N GLN A 261 -5.97 -5.67 2.18
CA GLN A 261 -6.33 -6.67 3.17
C GLN A 261 -7.03 -7.87 2.53
N TRP A 262 -7.93 -7.63 1.57
CA TRP A 262 -8.59 -8.71 0.84
C TRP A 262 -7.58 -9.59 0.09
N ILE A 263 -6.59 -8.99 -0.57
CA ILE A 263 -5.51 -9.74 -1.25
C ILE A 263 -4.69 -10.55 -0.23
N VAL A 264 -4.34 -9.97 0.91
CA VAL A 264 -3.58 -10.67 1.97
C VAL A 264 -4.35 -11.88 2.50
N VAL A 265 -5.65 -11.76 2.80
CA VAL A 265 -6.47 -12.90 3.24
C VAL A 265 -6.71 -13.90 2.11
N GLY A 266 -6.81 -13.43 0.87
CA GLY A 266 -6.99 -14.32 -0.28
C GLY A 266 -5.77 -15.18 -0.57
N THR A 267 -4.57 -14.64 -0.34
CA THR A 267 -3.28 -15.27 -0.70
C THR A 267 -2.57 -15.94 0.47
N GLY A 268 -2.78 -15.45 1.69
CA GLY A 268 -2.02 -15.86 2.88
C GLY A 268 -0.63 -15.22 2.99
N ASP A 269 -0.24 -14.38 2.04
CA ASP A 269 1.05 -13.68 2.04
C ASP A 269 0.87 -12.24 2.58
N PRO A 270 1.57 -11.88 3.68
CA PRO A 270 1.48 -10.53 4.27
C PRO A 270 1.96 -9.42 3.33
N TYR A 271 2.75 -9.74 2.29
CA TYR A 271 3.25 -8.77 1.32
C TYR A 271 2.35 -8.62 0.08
N ALA A 272 1.43 -9.55 -0.15
CA ALA A 272 0.64 -9.57 -1.38
C ALA A 272 -0.26 -8.32 -1.53
N GLY A 273 -0.65 -7.68 -0.43
CA GLY A 273 -1.41 -6.42 -0.45
C GLY A 273 -0.73 -5.29 -1.21
N LEU A 274 0.61 -5.34 -1.38
CA LEU A 274 1.39 -4.36 -2.15
C LEU A 274 1.13 -4.42 -3.66
N TRP A 275 0.58 -5.53 -4.18
CA TRP A 275 0.24 -5.66 -5.60
C TRP A 275 -0.82 -4.66 -6.04
N TYR A 276 -1.72 -4.25 -5.15
CA TYR A 276 -2.66 -3.16 -5.44
C TYR A 276 -1.89 -1.87 -5.76
N THR A 277 -0.92 -1.51 -4.92
CA THR A 277 -0.08 -0.34 -5.15
C THR A 277 0.70 -0.46 -6.45
N MET A 278 1.30 -1.63 -6.71
CA MET A 278 2.02 -1.90 -7.95
C MET A 278 1.15 -1.69 -9.20
N ALA A 279 -0.07 -2.26 -9.21
CA ALA A 279 -0.97 -2.16 -10.35
C ALA A 279 -1.39 -0.71 -10.63
N VAL A 280 -1.77 0.04 -9.58
CA VAL A 280 -2.16 1.45 -9.73
C VAL A 280 -0.99 2.33 -10.16
N VAL A 281 0.21 2.11 -9.59
CA VAL A 281 1.41 2.88 -9.97
C VAL A 281 1.86 2.55 -11.39
N ALA A 282 1.76 1.29 -11.83
CA ALA A 282 2.07 0.91 -13.21
C ALA A 282 1.13 1.58 -14.21
N MET A 283 -0.17 1.58 -13.91
CA MET A 283 -1.15 2.35 -14.68
C MET A 283 -0.80 3.84 -14.70
N ALA A 284 -0.51 4.44 -13.53
CA ALA A 284 -0.17 5.85 -13.41
C ALA A 284 1.09 6.23 -14.21
N LEU A 285 2.11 5.36 -14.18
CA LEU A 285 3.33 5.51 -14.98
C LEU A 285 3.02 5.52 -16.47
N VAL A 286 2.27 4.53 -16.97
CA VAL A 286 1.89 4.45 -18.39
C VAL A 286 1.11 5.70 -18.80
N VAL A 287 0.07 6.07 -18.04
CA VAL A 287 -0.73 7.26 -18.34
C VAL A 287 0.10 8.53 -18.28
N THR A 288 1.06 8.65 -17.36
CA THR A 288 1.92 9.83 -17.25
C THR A 288 2.93 9.91 -18.40
N LEU A 289 3.51 8.78 -18.82
CA LEU A 289 4.48 8.75 -19.92
C LEU A 289 3.87 9.23 -21.24
N PHE A 290 2.68 8.72 -21.59
CA PHE A 290 2.00 9.03 -22.86
C PHE A 290 1.05 10.23 -22.78
N GLY A 291 0.51 10.51 -21.60
CA GLY A 291 -0.53 11.51 -21.38
C GLY A 291 0.01 12.88 -20.99
N LEU A 292 1.06 12.93 -20.16
CA LEU A 292 1.62 14.19 -19.67
C LEU A 292 2.61 14.77 -20.68
N ARG A 293 2.25 15.92 -21.27
CA ARG A 293 3.14 16.67 -22.15
C ARG A 293 4.05 17.55 -21.31
N GLU A 294 5.35 17.51 -21.59
CA GLU A 294 6.31 18.46 -21.02
C GLU A 294 6.11 19.79 -21.75
N GLU A 295 5.60 20.81 -21.04
CA GLU A 295 5.65 22.18 -21.56
C GLU A 295 7.08 22.68 -21.37
N LYS A 296 7.87 22.64 -22.45
CA LYS A 296 9.17 23.30 -22.48
C LYS A 296 8.92 24.77 -22.16
N HIS A 297 9.37 25.20 -21.00
CA HIS A 297 9.49 26.62 -20.70
C HIS A 297 10.54 27.14 -21.69
N ALA A 298 10.06 27.83 -22.72
CA ALA A 298 10.87 28.61 -23.64
C ALA A 298 11.24 29.94 -22.98
#